data_AF-A0A3N5XS54-F1
#
_entry.id   AF-A0A3N5XS54-F1
#
_cell.length_a   1.000
_cell.length_b   1.000
_cell.length_c   1.000
_cell.angle_alpha   90.00
_cell.angle_beta   90.00
_cell.angle_gamma   90.00
#
_symmetry.space_group_name_H-M   'P 1'
#
loop_
_entity.id
_entity.type
_entity.pdbx_description
1 polymer ?
#
loop_
_entity_poly.entity_id
_entity_poly.type
_entity_poly.pdbx_seq_one_letter_code
_entity_poly.pdbx_strand_id
1 'polypeptide(L)'
;MIKGVLLRHKEYLPITPQTPMITLGEGETPLIKSMNLAKELGVGELYFKFEGCNPTGSFKDRGMVMAMAKAIEDGSKQAICASTGNTSASAAAYGARFGLKVVILVPKGKIAMGKMAQAIAYGAEIIAIEGNFDQA
;
A
#
# COMPACT_ATOMS: atom_id res chain seq x y z
N MET A 1 -1.04 2.18 -21.67
CA MET A 1 -0.34 1.48 -20.58
C MET A 1 -0.46 2.35 -19.32
N ILE A 2 -1.01 1.82 -18.21
CA ILE A 2 -1.16 2.57 -16.96
C ILE A 2 0.24 2.89 -16.42
N LYS A 3 0.51 4.18 -16.15
CA LYS A 3 1.87 4.68 -15.86
C LYS A 3 2.28 4.55 -14.37
N GLY A 4 1.41 4.16 -13.45
CA GLY A 4 1.72 4.10 -12.00
C GLY A 4 1.97 5.47 -11.37
N VAL A 5 2.13 5.52 -10.05
CA VAL A 5 2.34 6.79 -9.31
C VAL A 5 3.72 7.39 -9.61
N LEU A 6 4.77 6.56 -9.61
CA LEU A 6 6.15 7.03 -9.77
C LEU A 6 6.37 7.78 -11.08
N LEU A 7 5.99 7.16 -12.21
CA LEU A 7 6.25 7.75 -13.53
C LEU A 7 5.40 9.01 -13.75
N ARG A 8 4.17 9.02 -13.24
CA ARG A 8 3.24 10.13 -13.41
C ARG A 8 3.64 11.36 -12.61
N HIS A 9 4.10 11.16 -11.38
CA HIS A 9 4.39 12.24 -10.43
C HIS A 9 5.88 12.41 -10.18
N LYS A 10 6.74 11.93 -11.09
CA LYS A 10 8.20 11.92 -10.92
C LYS A 10 8.80 13.27 -10.52
N GLU A 11 8.22 14.37 -11.00
CA GLU A 11 8.68 15.74 -10.75
C GLU A 11 8.45 16.20 -9.31
N TYR A 12 7.56 15.51 -8.58
CA TYR A 12 7.18 15.83 -7.20
C TYR A 12 7.71 14.80 -6.19
N LEU A 13 8.39 13.75 -6.67
CA LEU A 13 8.84 12.62 -5.87
C LEU A 13 10.37 12.62 -5.77
N PRO A 14 10.95 12.07 -4.70
CA PRO A 14 12.41 11.98 -4.53
C PRO A 14 13.00 10.84 -5.38
N ILE A 15 12.80 10.91 -6.70
CA ILE A 15 13.28 9.96 -7.70
C ILE A 15 14.65 10.41 -8.22
N THR A 16 15.61 9.50 -8.21
CA THR A 16 16.95 9.67 -8.78
C THR A 16 17.07 8.82 -10.06
N PRO A 17 18.15 8.97 -10.86
CA PRO A 17 18.43 8.04 -11.95
C PRO A 17 18.60 6.57 -11.53
N GLN A 18 18.86 6.32 -10.25
CA GLN A 18 19.02 4.99 -9.67
C GLN A 18 17.71 4.41 -9.13
N THR A 19 16.68 5.25 -8.91
CA THR A 19 15.38 4.78 -8.42
C THR A 19 14.72 3.87 -9.47
N PRO A 20 14.42 2.61 -9.13
CA PRO A 20 13.73 1.71 -10.05
C PRO A 20 12.28 2.16 -10.23
N MET A 21 11.85 2.27 -11.48
CA MET A 21 10.48 2.65 -11.85
C MET A 21 9.53 1.45 -11.71
N ILE A 22 9.31 1.01 -10.48
CA ILE A 22 8.40 -0.10 -10.15
C ILE A 22 6.94 0.35 -10.13
N THR A 23 6.00 -0.57 -10.40
CA THR A 23 4.56 -0.30 -10.33
C THR A 23 3.72 -1.58 -10.31
N LEU A 24 2.58 -1.53 -9.63
CA LEU A 24 1.49 -2.50 -9.76
C LEU A 24 0.29 -1.92 -10.55
N GLY A 25 0.44 -0.72 -11.12
CA GLY A 25 -0.64 0.04 -11.74
C GLY A 25 -1.41 0.92 -10.75
N GLU A 26 -0.83 1.20 -9.57
CA GLU A 26 -1.45 2.04 -8.54
C GLU A 26 -1.66 3.50 -8.96
N GLY A 27 -2.58 4.17 -8.28
CA GLY A 27 -3.01 5.52 -8.63
C GLY A 27 -4.16 5.52 -9.64
N GLU A 28 -4.46 6.70 -10.19
CA GLU A 28 -5.52 6.88 -11.21
C GLU A 28 -6.89 6.31 -10.84
N THR A 29 -7.17 6.26 -9.55
CA THR A 29 -8.44 5.78 -9.03
C THR A 29 -9.58 6.72 -9.41
N PRO A 30 -10.81 6.20 -9.58
CA PRO A 30 -11.97 7.00 -9.94
C PRO A 30 -12.22 8.18 -8.97
N LEU A 31 -12.64 9.31 -9.51
CA LEU A 31 -13.24 10.42 -8.76
C LEU A 31 -14.74 10.43 -9.09
N ILE A 32 -15.55 9.87 -8.21
CA ILE A 32 -16.95 9.56 -8.47
C ILE A 32 -17.82 10.70 -7.94
N LYS A 33 -18.56 11.39 -8.82
CA LYS A 33 -19.52 12.42 -8.41
C LYS A 33 -20.71 11.79 -7.70
N SER A 34 -21.10 12.34 -6.56
CA SER A 34 -22.32 11.94 -5.85
C SER A 34 -23.55 12.53 -6.54
N MET A 35 -24.54 11.67 -6.84
CA MET A 35 -25.79 12.10 -7.46
C MET A 35 -26.89 12.46 -6.43
N ASN A 36 -26.89 11.77 -5.29
CA ASN A 36 -27.97 11.88 -4.30
C ASN A 36 -27.49 12.55 -3.00
N LEU A 37 -26.32 12.14 -2.48
CA LEU A 37 -25.85 12.57 -1.17
C LEU A 37 -25.47 14.06 -1.12
N ALA A 38 -25.04 14.64 -2.24
CA ALA A 38 -24.79 16.09 -2.30
C ALA A 38 -26.06 16.90 -1.96
N LYS A 39 -27.21 16.48 -2.51
CA LYS A 39 -28.51 17.11 -2.27
C LYS A 39 -28.98 16.88 -0.83
N GLU A 40 -28.84 15.66 -0.32
CA GLU A 40 -29.23 15.30 1.05
C GLU A 40 -28.45 16.10 2.10
N LEU A 41 -27.16 16.33 1.87
CA LEU A 41 -26.30 17.10 2.77
C LEU A 41 -26.39 18.63 2.58
N GLY A 42 -27.15 19.11 1.59
CA GLY A 42 -27.27 20.55 1.29
C GLY A 42 -25.98 21.20 0.77
N VAL A 43 -25.08 20.42 0.15
CA VAL A 43 -23.81 20.92 -0.40
C VAL A 43 -23.87 21.05 -1.92
N GLY A 44 -23.06 21.95 -2.49
CA GLY A 44 -23.04 22.20 -3.94
C GLY A 44 -22.59 20.98 -4.75
N GLU A 45 -21.40 20.46 -4.46
CA GLU A 45 -20.87 19.25 -5.10
C GLU A 45 -20.18 18.35 -4.08
N LEU A 46 -20.30 17.03 -4.28
CA LEU A 46 -19.64 16.02 -3.47
C LEU A 46 -19.04 14.95 -4.39
N TYR A 47 -17.80 14.57 -4.11
CA TYR A 47 -17.07 13.55 -4.86
C TYR A 47 -16.42 12.53 -3.93
N PHE A 48 -16.37 11.28 -4.38
CA PHE A 48 -15.67 10.19 -3.70
C PHE A 48 -14.41 9.83 -4.48
N LYS A 49 -13.25 9.95 -3.82
CA LYS A 49 -11.99 9.43 -4.37
C LYS A 49 -11.90 7.94 -4.04
N PHE A 50 -12.16 7.09 -5.04
CA PHE A 50 -12.38 5.66 -4.79
C PHE A 50 -11.07 4.86 -4.75
N GLU A 51 -10.36 4.97 -3.64
CA GLU A 51 -9.05 4.36 -3.42
C GLU A 51 -9.05 2.82 -3.33
N GLY A 52 -10.24 2.21 -3.26
CA GLY A 52 -10.41 0.76 -3.28
C GLY A 52 -10.05 0.10 -4.63
N CYS A 53 -9.93 0.88 -5.71
CA CYS A 53 -9.49 0.37 -7.01
C CYS A 53 -7.97 0.24 -7.18
N ASN A 54 -7.17 0.60 -6.16
CA ASN A 54 -5.74 0.33 -6.19
C ASN A 54 -5.46 -1.20 -6.15
N PRO A 55 -4.28 -1.66 -6.60
CA PRO A 55 -3.97 -3.08 -6.77
C PRO A 55 -4.23 -3.99 -5.56
N THR A 56 -3.98 -3.51 -4.34
CA THR A 56 -4.24 -4.26 -3.11
C THR A 56 -5.54 -3.85 -2.40
N GLY A 57 -6.32 -2.97 -3.02
CA GLY A 57 -7.63 -2.54 -2.51
C GLY A 57 -7.56 -1.34 -1.56
N SER A 58 -6.45 -0.61 -1.51
CA SER A 58 -6.35 0.58 -0.64
C SER A 58 -5.36 1.63 -1.12
N PHE A 59 -5.47 2.84 -0.57
CA PHE A 59 -4.54 3.94 -0.84
C PHE A 59 -3.09 3.67 -0.41
N LYS A 60 -2.84 2.63 0.40
CA LYS A 60 -1.49 2.31 0.89
C LYS A 60 -0.51 2.03 -0.25
N ASP A 61 -1.01 1.54 -1.39
CA ASP A 61 -0.22 1.28 -2.59
C ASP A 61 0.52 2.53 -3.09
N ARG A 62 -0.08 3.72 -2.96
CA ARG A 62 0.54 4.98 -3.39
C ARG A 62 1.83 5.30 -2.64
N GLY A 63 1.86 5.02 -1.34
CA GLY A 63 3.05 5.22 -0.52
C GLY A 63 4.01 4.04 -0.64
N MET A 64 3.46 2.82 -0.69
CA MET A 64 4.25 1.59 -0.71
C MET A 64 5.12 1.48 -1.96
N VAL A 65 4.62 1.88 -3.13
CA VAL A 65 5.42 1.90 -4.35
C VAL A 65 6.68 2.77 -4.21
N MET A 66 6.56 3.94 -3.56
CA MET A 66 7.69 4.84 -3.34
C MET A 66 8.65 4.26 -2.29
N ALA A 67 8.12 3.76 -1.18
CA ALA A 67 8.93 3.16 -0.11
C ALA A 67 9.74 1.96 -0.62
N MET A 68 9.10 1.08 -1.39
CA MET A 68 9.76 -0.10 -1.97
C MET A 68 10.76 0.29 -3.06
N ALA A 69 10.46 1.29 -3.89
CA ALA A 69 11.41 1.77 -4.88
C ALA A 69 12.70 2.29 -4.23
N LYS A 70 12.57 3.10 -3.17
CA LYS A 70 13.73 3.59 -2.40
C LYS A 70 14.46 2.47 -1.68
N ALA A 71 13.74 1.53 -1.07
CA ALA A 71 14.37 0.38 -0.42
C ALA A 71 15.23 -0.43 -1.40
N ILE A 72 14.75 -0.64 -2.64
CA ILE A 72 15.52 -1.33 -3.68
C ILE A 72 16.72 -0.50 -4.12
N GLU A 73 16.54 0.80 -4.35
CA GLU A 73 17.61 1.73 -4.71
C GLU A 73 18.73 1.74 -3.67
N ASP A 74 18.38 1.73 -2.39
CA ASP A 74 19.31 1.70 -1.26
C ASP A 74 19.93 0.31 -1.04
N GLY A 75 19.57 -0.69 -1.87
CA GLY A 75 20.14 -2.03 -1.83
C GLY A 75 19.52 -2.98 -0.79
N SER A 76 18.40 -2.59 -0.17
CA SER A 76 17.70 -3.40 0.83
C SER A 76 17.25 -4.74 0.25
N LYS A 77 17.31 -5.79 1.06
CA LYS A 77 16.85 -7.14 0.70
C LYS A 77 15.53 -7.53 1.35
N GLN A 78 15.14 -6.77 2.36
CA GLN A 78 13.95 -7.03 3.16
C GLN A 78 13.26 -5.72 3.53
N ALA A 79 11.95 -5.78 3.70
CA ALA A 79 11.15 -4.73 4.29
C ALA A 79 10.40 -5.30 5.50
N ILE A 80 10.23 -4.49 6.54
CA ILE A 80 9.49 -4.85 7.74
C ILE A 80 8.40 -3.83 8.02
N CYS A 81 7.23 -4.29 8.46
CA CYS A 81 6.20 -3.39 8.97
C CYS A 81 5.43 -4.00 10.14
N ALA A 82 5.10 -3.17 11.12
CA ALA A 82 4.10 -3.51 12.13
C ALA A 82 2.72 -3.07 11.61
N SER A 83 1.89 -4.03 11.18
CA SER A 83 0.51 -3.77 10.76
C SER A 83 -0.27 -5.07 10.61
N THR A 84 -1.57 -5.04 10.91
CA THR A 84 -2.49 -6.18 10.76
C THR A 84 -3.46 -5.99 9.60
N GLY A 85 -3.12 -5.26 8.53
CA GLY A 85 -4.09 -4.89 7.50
C GLY A 85 -3.50 -4.34 6.21
N ASN A 86 -4.11 -3.29 5.66
CA ASN A 86 -3.83 -2.79 4.31
C ASN A 86 -2.34 -2.46 4.05
N THR A 87 -1.62 -1.94 5.04
CA THR A 87 -0.18 -1.66 4.89
C THR A 87 0.60 -2.95 4.68
N SER A 88 0.28 -4.01 5.45
CA SER A 88 0.93 -5.32 5.32
C SER A 88 0.61 -5.99 3.99
N ALA A 89 -0.65 -5.90 3.54
CA ALA A 89 -1.08 -6.41 2.23
C ALA A 89 -0.33 -5.70 1.08
N SER A 90 -0.26 -4.37 1.14
CA SER A 90 0.49 -3.55 0.17
C SER A 90 1.98 -3.89 0.18
N ALA A 91 2.61 -3.91 1.37
CA ALA A 91 4.02 -4.25 1.50
C ALA A 91 4.32 -5.63 0.91
N ALA A 92 3.53 -6.64 1.30
CA ALA A 92 3.68 -8.00 0.81
C ALA A 92 3.54 -8.08 -0.72
N ALA A 93 2.55 -7.41 -1.32
CA ALA A 93 2.35 -7.40 -2.77
C ALA A 93 3.54 -6.80 -3.53
N TYR A 94 4.01 -5.63 -3.12
CA TYR A 94 5.17 -4.99 -3.76
C TYR A 94 6.45 -5.80 -3.53
N GLY A 95 6.67 -6.31 -2.32
CA GLY A 95 7.83 -7.13 -2.02
C GLY A 95 7.86 -8.41 -2.85
N ALA A 96 6.73 -9.12 -2.95
CA ALA A 96 6.59 -10.32 -3.77
C ALA A 96 6.87 -10.04 -5.26
N ARG A 97 6.41 -8.90 -5.79
CA ARG A 97 6.60 -8.55 -7.20
C ARG A 97 8.03 -8.11 -7.52
N PHE A 98 8.69 -7.41 -6.61
CA PHE A 98 9.97 -6.73 -6.86
C PHE A 98 11.16 -7.33 -6.09
N GLY A 99 10.98 -8.50 -5.47
CA GLY A 99 12.07 -9.30 -4.94
C GLY A 99 12.57 -8.89 -3.54
N LEU A 100 11.75 -8.21 -2.74
CA LEU A 100 12.03 -7.98 -1.33
C LEU A 100 11.28 -9.00 -0.47
N LYS A 101 11.97 -9.62 0.48
CA LYS A 101 11.28 -10.36 1.53
C LYS A 101 10.53 -9.38 2.43
N VAL A 102 9.30 -9.69 2.79
CA VAL A 102 8.48 -8.83 3.64
C VAL A 102 8.19 -9.54 4.95
N VAL A 103 8.56 -8.91 6.04
CA VAL A 103 8.28 -9.35 7.40
C VAL A 103 7.19 -8.48 7.99
N ILE A 104 6.19 -9.09 8.59
CA ILE A 104 5.08 -8.40 9.23
C ILE A 104 5.07 -8.76 10.70
N LEU A 105 5.23 -7.75 11.55
CA LEU A 105 5.13 -7.87 12.99
C LEU A 105 3.68 -7.66 13.41
N VAL A 106 3.15 -8.61 14.19
CA VAL A 106 1.78 -8.55 14.70
C VAL A 106 1.73 -8.90 16.19
N PRO A 107 0.89 -8.21 17.00
CA PRO A 107 0.72 -8.57 18.40
C PRO A 107 -0.01 -9.91 18.55
N LYS A 108 0.52 -10.81 19.39
CA LYS A 108 -0.04 -12.14 19.69
C LYS A 108 -1.50 -12.01 20.14
N GLY A 109 -2.38 -12.85 19.57
CA GLY A 109 -3.81 -12.88 19.92
C GLY A 109 -4.68 -11.78 19.31
N LYS A 110 -4.11 -10.78 18.61
CA LYS A 110 -4.87 -9.71 17.93
C LYS A 110 -4.94 -9.86 16.41
N ILE A 111 -4.79 -11.08 15.90
CA ILE A 111 -4.73 -11.35 14.47
C ILE A 111 -6.13 -11.75 13.96
N ALA A 112 -6.78 -10.85 13.24
CA ALA A 112 -7.93 -11.22 12.42
C ALA A 112 -7.43 -11.84 11.12
N MET A 113 -7.54 -13.16 10.97
CA MET A 113 -7.04 -13.89 9.80
C MET A 113 -7.51 -13.31 8.46
N GLY A 114 -8.77 -12.85 8.38
CA GLY A 114 -9.31 -12.21 7.19
C GLY A 114 -8.55 -10.94 6.78
N LYS A 115 -8.01 -10.17 7.72
CA LYS A 115 -7.21 -8.97 7.43
C LYS A 115 -5.80 -9.30 6.95
N MET A 116 -5.30 -10.48 7.30
CA MET A 116 -3.97 -10.95 6.92
C MET A 116 -3.96 -11.84 5.67
N ALA A 117 -5.13 -12.24 5.17
CA ALA A 117 -5.27 -13.17 4.05
C ALA A 117 -4.46 -12.73 2.82
N GLN A 118 -4.52 -11.43 2.45
CA GLN A 118 -3.73 -10.90 1.33
C GLN A 118 -2.22 -10.99 1.61
N ALA A 119 -1.76 -10.59 2.79
CA ALA A 119 -0.34 -10.63 3.14
C ALA A 119 0.22 -12.07 3.11
N ILE A 120 -0.56 -13.04 3.62
CA ILE A 120 -0.22 -14.46 3.55
C ILE A 120 -0.19 -14.93 2.10
N ALA A 121 -1.19 -14.58 1.29
CA ALA A 121 -1.27 -14.97 -0.11
C ALA A 121 -0.11 -14.40 -0.95
N TYR A 122 0.39 -13.22 -0.61
CA TYR A 122 1.57 -12.62 -1.22
C TYR A 122 2.90 -13.15 -0.63
N GLY A 123 2.86 -14.07 0.34
CA GLY A 123 4.04 -14.77 0.84
C GLY A 123 4.87 -13.99 1.87
N ALA A 124 4.27 -13.05 2.59
CA ALA A 124 4.97 -12.36 3.67
C ALA A 124 5.19 -13.28 4.88
N GLU A 125 6.34 -13.11 5.53
CA GLU A 125 6.67 -13.75 6.80
C GLU A 125 5.98 -13.03 7.94
N ILE A 126 5.19 -13.74 8.75
CA ILE A 126 4.43 -13.14 9.84
C ILE A 126 5.05 -13.57 11.16
N ILE A 127 5.49 -12.59 11.94
CA ILE A 127 6.07 -12.81 13.27
C ILE A 127 5.09 -12.26 14.30
N ALA A 128 4.56 -13.15 15.13
CA ALA A 128 3.73 -12.77 16.26
C ALA A 128 4.61 -12.42 17.47
N ILE A 129 4.48 -11.20 17.98
CA ILE A 129 5.23 -10.73 19.14
C ILE A 129 4.39 -10.74 20.42
N GLU A 130 5.02 -10.99 21.56
CA GLU A 130 4.40 -10.84 22.87
C GLU A 130 4.43 -9.36 23.28
N GLY A 131 3.36 -8.62 22.97
CA GLY A 131 3.26 -7.17 23.20
C GLY A 131 2.09 -6.52 22.48
N ASN A 132 1.99 -5.19 22.53
CA ASN A 132 0.99 -4.41 21.78
C ASN A 132 1.61 -3.79 20.50
N PHE A 133 0.79 -3.10 19.69
CA PHE A 133 1.20 -2.54 18.40
C PHE A 133 2.34 -1.51 18.52
N ASP A 134 2.39 -0.75 19.62
CA ASP A 134 3.42 0.28 19.85
C ASP A 134 4.76 -0.32 20.32
N GLN A 135 4.77 -1.60 20.70
CA GLN A 135 5.96 -2.36 21.09
C GLN A 135 6.52 -3.21 19.94
N ALA A 136 5.83 -3.27 18.80
CA ALA A 136 6.18 -4.04 17.59
C ALA A 136 6.97 -3.19 16.59
#